data_AF-A0A918TLU2-F1
#
_entry.id   AF-A0A918TLU2-F1
#
_cell.length_a   1.000
_cell.length_b   1.000
_cell.length_c   1.000
_cell.angle_alpha   90.00
_cell.angle_beta   90.00
_cell.angle_gamma   90.00
#
_symmetry.space_group_name_H-M   'P 1'
#
loop_
_entity.id
_entity.type
_entity.pdbx_description
1 polymer ?
#
loop_
_entity_poly.entity_id
_entity_poly.type
_entity_poly.pdbx_seq_one_letter_code
_entity_poly.pdbx_strand_id
1 'polypeptide(L)'
;MSKWDIRPGGVQGVLNNTAEAASKFEEEFKAYSEGLVHSATHAGTMILGGTAQPEGGAFGPVAQALQEFQEHTSDDLKFLPVRTGKSITGARLATEAYVHGDLEMAKNKQEEYSKAPTPEEMKGPKK
;
A
#
# COMPACT_ATOMS: atom_id res chain seq x y z
N MET A 1 -0.23 -19.43 -21.61
CA MET A 1 -0.59 -18.02 -21.29
C MET A 1 0.70 -17.22 -21.28
N SER A 2 0.75 -16.07 -21.95
CA SER A 2 1.91 -15.18 -21.82
C SER A 2 2.00 -14.72 -20.36
N LYS A 3 3.20 -14.36 -19.90
CA LYS A 3 3.42 -13.91 -18.52
C LYS A 3 2.60 -12.66 -18.15
N TRP A 4 1.97 -12.01 -19.13
CA TRP A 4 1.30 -10.72 -19.03
C TRP A 4 -0.22 -10.79 -19.13
N ASP A 5 -0.80 -11.98 -19.26
CA ASP A 5 -2.25 -12.16 -19.34
C ASP A 5 -2.89 -11.97 -17.96
N ILE A 6 -3.18 -10.71 -17.61
CA ILE A 6 -3.81 -10.34 -16.35
C ILE A 6 -5.33 -10.37 -16.48
N ARG A 7 -6.01 -10.76 -15.40
CA ARG A 7 -7.48 -10.71 -15.33
C ARG A 7 -7.89 -9.44 -14.57
N PRO A 8 -8.42 -8.38 -15.21
CA PRO A 8 -8.73 -7.12 -14.53
C PRO A 8 -9.64 -7.29 -13.31
N GLY A 9 -10.69 -8.12 -13.43
CA GLY A 9 -11.57 -8.44 -12.29
C GLY A 9 -10.86 -9.19 -11.16
N GLY A 10 -9.87 -10.04 -11.48
CA GLY A 10 -9.03 -10.69 -10.48
C GLY A 10 -8.13 -9.70 -9.75
N VAL A 11 -7.53 -8.75 -10.48
CA VAL A 11 -6.75 -7.67 -9.88
C VAL A 11 -7.62 -6.83 -8.97
N GLN A 12 -8.82 -6.43 -9.42
CA GLN A 12 -9.77 -5.66 -8.60
C GLN A 12 -10.08 -6.38 -7.27
N GLY A 13 -10.30 -7.70 -7.29
CA GLY A 13 -10.51 -8.48 -6.07
C GLY A 13 -9.32 -8.40 -5.10
N VAL A 14 -8.09 -8.54 -5.61
CA VAL A 14 -6.88 -8.39 -4.79
C VAL A 14 -6.74 -6.97 -4.23
N LEU A 15 -7.03 -5.94 -5.03
CA LEU A 15 -6.99 -4.55 -4.58
C LEU A 15 -8.00 -4.28 -3.48
N ASN A 16 -9.23 -4.80 -3.60
CA ASN A 16 -10.27 -4.66 -2.57
C ASN A 16 -9.85 -5.34 -1.26
N ASN A 17 -9.37 -6.58 -1.32
CA ASN A 17 -8.90 -7.31 -0.13
C ASN A 17 -7.73 -6.57 0.55
N THR A 18 -6.82 -6.01 -0.25
CA THR A 18 -5.68 -5.23 0.28
C THR A 18 -6.16 -3.93 0.92
N ALA A 19 -7.12 -3.24 0.30
CA ALA A 19 -7.72 -2.02 0.86
C ALA A 19 -8.48 -2.31 2.16
N GLU A 20 -9.17 -3.44 2.25
CA GLU A 20 -9.87 -3.89 3.46
C GLU A 20 -8.89 -4.22 4.59
N ALA A 21 -7.76 -4.87 4.29
CA ALA A 21 -6.71 -5.06 5.30
C ALA A 21 -6.11 -3.72 5.74
N ALA A 22 -5.88 -2.81 4.80
CA ALA A 22 -5.30 -1.49 5.05
C ALA A 22 -6.23 -0.56 5.86
N SER A 23 -7.55 -0.74 5.79
CA SER A 23 -8.50 0.09 6.55
C SER A 23 -8.33 -0.06 8.06
N LYS A 24 -7.71 -1.16 8.51
CA LYS A 24 -7.45 -1.44 9.92
C LYS A 24 -6.21 -0.73 10.49
N PHE A 25 -5.40 -0.06 9.66
CA PHE A 25 -4.20 0.62 10.14
C PHE A 25 -4.48 1.65 11.23
N GLU A 26 -5.59 2.38 11.15
CA GLU A 26 -5.94 3.37 12.18
C GLU A 26 -6.17 2.71 13.55
N GLU A 27 -6.86 1.57 13.57
CA GLU A 27 -7.12 0.79 14.79
C GLU A 27 -5.82 0.25 15.37
N GLU A 28 -4.97 -0.35 14.53
CA GLU A 28 -3.68 -0.89 14.95
C GLU A 28 -2.72 0.20 15.47
N PHE A 29 -2.73 1.41 14.89
CA PHE A 29 -1.92 2.53 15.38
C PHE A 29 -2.42 3.09 16.71
N LYS A 30 -3.73 3.07 16.95
CA LYS A 30 -4.30 3.39 18.26
C LYS A 30 -3.86 2.35 19.29
N ALA A 31 -4.03 1.06 18.98
CA ALA A 31 -3.60 -0.03 19.86
C ALA A 31 -2.11 0.03 20.19
N TYR A 32 -1.26 0.33 19.20
CA TYR A 32 0.18 0.56 19.40
C TYR A 32 0.43 1.70 20.39
N SER A 33 -0.19 2.86 20.16
CA SER A 33 0.02 4.06 20.98
C SER A 33 -0.49 3.85 22.42
N GLU A 34 -1.67 3.25 22.56
CA GLU A 34 -2.25 2.90 23.86
C GLU A 34 -1.39 1.89 24.61
N GLY A 35 -0.87 0.86 23.92
CA GLY A 35 0.00 -0.14 24.51
C GLY A 35 1.30 0.45 25.07
N LEU A 36 1.89 1.41 24.36
CA LEU A 36 3.07 2.15 24.83
C LEU A 36 2.76 2.98 26.08
N VAL A 37 1.69 3.78 26.04
CA VAL A 37 1.30 4.63 27.17
C VAL A 37 0.95 3.80 28.40
N HIS A 38 0.19 2.71 28.20
CA HIS A 38 -0.17 1.79 29.26
C HIS A 38 1.07 1.15 29.89
N SER A 39 1.99 0.65 29.04
CA SER A 39 3.25 0.05 29.49
C SER A 39 4.13 1.07 30.23
N ALA A 40 4.27 2.28 29.72
CA ALA A 40 5.04 3.35 30.36
C ALA A 40 4.47 3.75 31.73
N THR A 41 3.13 3.75 31.85
CA THR A 41 2.44 4.06 33.11
C THR A 41 2.64 2.96 34.16
N HIS A 42 2.72 1.70 33.74
CA HIS A 42 2.82 0.55 34.66
C HIS A 42 4.24 0.03 34.88
N ALA A 43 5.24 0.50 34.13
CA ALA A 43 6.62 -0.01 34.19
C ALA A 43 7.43 0.38 35.44
N GLY A 44 6.79 0.90 36.48
CA GLY A 44 7.43 1.30 37.72
C GLY A 44 8.18 2.63 37.60
N THR A 45 8.33 3.29 38.75
CA THR A 45 8.97 4.60 38.85
C THR A 45 10.33 4.44 39.54
N MET A 46 11.34 5.18 39.10
CA MET A 46 12.58 5.32 39.86
C MET A 46 12.72 6.76 40.35
N ILE A 47 12.78 6.92 41.67
CA ILE A 47 13.16 8.18 42.31
C ILE A 47 14.63 8.04 42.72
N LEU A 48 15.50 8.89 42.18
CA LEU A 48 16.90 8.91 42.58
C LEU A 48 16.98 9.41 44.04
N GLY A 49 17.51 8.59 44.94
CA GLY A 49 17.60 8.91 46.37
C GLY A 49 18.28 10.26 46.60
N GLY A 50 17.60 11.17 47.31
CA GLY A 50 18.07 12.53 47.58
C GLY A 50 17.40 13.64 46.78
N THR A 51 16.51 13.30 45.82
CA THR A 51 15.71 14.28 45.07
C THR A 51 14.25 14.23 45.51
N ALA A 52 13.60 15.39 45.60
CA ALA A 52 12.16 15.46 45.86
C ALA A 52 11.41 14.81 44.69
N GLN A 53 10.35 14.05 45.00
CA GLN A 53 9.49 13.47 43.98
C GLN A 53 8.97 14.59 43.05
N PRO A 54 9.15 14.49 41.72
CA PRO A 54 8.64 15.50 40.80
C PRO A 54 7.13 15.64 40.95
N GLU A 55 6.61 16.89 40.95
CA GLU A 55 5.18 17.14 40.81
C GLU A 55 4.73 16.66 39.43
N GLY A 56 4.15 15.46 39.38
CA GLY A 56 3.84 14.72 38.14
C GLY A 56 4.21 13.24 38.17
N GLY A 57 4.99 12.80 39.16
CA GLY A 57 5.49 11.43 39.26
C GLY A 57 6.86 11.27 38.60
N ALA A 58 7.64 10.29 39.07
CA ALA A 58 8.91 9.95 38.44
C ALA A 58 8.69 8.89 37.38
N PHE A 59 9.07 9.11 36.13
CA PHE A 59 9.06 8.06 35.13
C PHE A 59 10.34 7.23 35.24
N GLY A 60 10.19 5.91 35.31
CA GLY A 60 11.33 4.99 35.30
C GLY A 60 12.01 4.92 33.93
N PRO A 61 13.20 4.30 33.84
CA PRO A 61 13.95 4.19 32.59
C PRO A 61 13.20 3.40 31.51
N VAL A 62 12.27 2.54 31.89
CA VAL A 62 11.43 1.81 30.94
C VAL A 62 10.49 2.76 30.20
N ALA A 63 9.90 3.74 30.88
CA ALA A 63 9.06 4.74 30.22
C ALA A 63 9.87 5.61 29.25
N GLN A 64 11.11 5.98 29.59
CA GLN A 64 12.03 6.66 28.68
C GLN A 64 12.38 5.79 27.46
N ALA A 65 12.70 4.51 27.68
CA ALA A 65 13.00 3.58 26.58
C ALA A 65 11.79 3.38 25.64
N LEU A 66 10.57 3.36 26.17
CA LEU A 66 9.34 3.29 25.37
C LEU A 66 9.09 4.58 24.58
N GLN A 67 9.45 5.74 25.13
CA GLN A 67 9.40 7.01 24.40
C GLN A 67 10.41 7.01 23.25
N GLU A 68 11.67 6.64 23.51
CA GLU A 68 12.69 6.53 22.44
C GLU A 68 12.28 5.51 21.37
N PHE A 69 11.73 4.37 21.79
CA PHE A 69 11.19 3.36 20.87
C PHE A 69 10.09 3.96 19.98
N GLN A 70 9.14 4.69 20.56
CA GLN A 70 8.08 5.37 19.81
C GLN A 70 8.62 6.38 18.80
N GLU A 71 9.61 7.18 19.20
CA GLU A 71 10.24 8.18 18.34
C GLU A 71 10.92 7.49 17.14
N HIS A 72 11.65 6.40 17.39
CA HIS A 72 12.39 5.66 16.36
C HIS A 72 11.51 4.81 15.42
N THR A 73 10.34 4.36 15.86
CA THR A 73 9.40 3.58 15.02
C THR A 73 8.34 4.44 14.35
N SER A 74 8.22 5.72 14.71
CA SER A 74 7.12 6.57 14.23
C SER A 74 7.07 6.68 12.70
N ASP A 75 8.23 6.74 12.05
CA ASP A 75 8.32 6.82 10.60
C ASP A 75 8.07 5.46 9.93
N ASP A 76 8.46 4.36 10.56
CA ASP A 76 8.13 3.01 10.09
C ASP A 76 6.61 2.77 10.11
N LEU A 77 5.92 3.24 11.15
CA LEU A 77 4.47 3.16 11.25
C LEU A 77 3.80 4.01 10.16
N LYS A 78 4.23 5.26 9.97
CA LYS A 78 3.71 6.13 8.89
C LYS A 78 3.99 5.55 7.49
N PHE A 79 5.09 4.82 7.33
CA PHE A 79 5.48 4.24 6.06
C PHE A 79 4.50 3.15 5.57
N LEU A 80 3.92 2.37 6.47
CA LEU A 80 3.00 1.26 6.13
C LEU A 80 1.79 1.69 5.27
N PRO A 81 0.95 2.66 5.69
CA PRO A 81 -0.23 3.07 4.91
C PRO A 81 0.19 3.77 3.63
N VAL A 82 1.27 4.56 3.65
CA VAL A 82 1.78 5.26 2.46
C VAL A 82 2.25 4.26 1.40
N ARG A 83 3.05 3.26 1.79
CA ARG A 83 3.52 2.22 0.87
C ARG A 83 2.37 1.36 0.36
N THR A 84 1.40 1.03 1.21
CA THR A 84 0.23 0.25 0.83
C THR A 84 -0.61 1.01 -0.21
N GLY A 85 -0.91 2.28 0.05
CA GLY A 85 -1.63 3.14 -0.90
C GLY A 85 -0.92 3.31 -2.24
N LYS A 86 0.42 3.48 -2.23
CA LYS A 86 1.24 3.50 -3.45
C LYS A 86 1.16 2.18 -4.22
N SER A 87 1.20 1.05 -3.53
CA SER A 87 1.13 -0.28 -4.15
C SER A 87 -0.23 -0.53 -4.81
N ILE A 88 -1.32 -0.22 -4.10
CA ILE A 88 -2.69 -0.32 -4.63
C ILE A 88 -2.84 0.58 -5.87
N THR A 89 -2.39 1.83 -5.78
CA THR A 89 -2.47 2.78 -6.89
C THR A 89 -1.66 2.32 -8.10
N GLY A 90 -0.43 1.86 -7.89
CA GLY A 90 0.43 1.36 -8.96
C GLY A 90 -0.19 0.16 -9.69
N ALA A 91 -0.73 -0.80 -8.95
CA ALA A 91 -1.39 -1.97 -9.53
C ALA A 91 -2.68 -1.60 -10.29
N ARG A 92 -3.46 -0.65 -9.78
CA ARG A 92 -4.63 -0.10 -10.48
C ARG A 92 -4.22 0.54 -11.81
N LEU A 93 -3.24 1.44 -11.78
CA LEU A 93 -2.77 2.15 -12.97
C LEU A 93 -2.15 1.21 -14.01
N ALA A 94 -1.41 0.19 -13.57
CA ALA A 94 -0.88 -0.83 -14.47
C ALA A 94 -1.99 -1.63 -15.17
N THR A 95 -3.06 -1.96 -14.44
CA THR A 95 -4.23 -2.66 -15.02
C THR A 95 -4.99 -1.78 -15.99
N GLU A 96 -5.13 -0.49 -15.67
CA GLU A 96 -5.73 0.50 -16.57
C GLU A 96 -4.93 0.63 -17.87
N ALA A 97 -3.60 0.76 -17.79
CA ALA A 97 -2.73 0.81 -18.96
C ALA A 97 -2.81 -0.46 -19.82
N TYR A 98 -2.90 -1.64 -19.20
CA TYR A 98 -3.10 -2.91 -19.89
C TYR A 98 -4.39 -2.91 -20.73
N VAL A 99 -5.51 -2.53 -20.12
CA VAL A 99 -6.82 -2.49 -20.80
C VAL A 99 -6.84 -1.46 -21.93
N HIS A 100 -6.27 -0.27 -21.71
CA HIS A 100 -6.18 0.75 -22.75
C HIS A 100 -5.35 0.26 -23.95
N GLY A 101 -4.23 -0.41 -23.70
CA GLY A 101 -3.41 -1.00 -24.76
C GLY A 101 -4.17 -2.01 -25.62
N ASP A 102 -4.97 -2.89 -24.99
CA ASP A 102 -5.81 -3.86 -25.71
C ASP A 102 -6.85 -3.15 -26.59
N LEU A 103 -7.48 -2.09 -26.08
CA LEU A 103 -8.46 -1.30 -26.83
C LEU A 103 -7.81 -0.57 -28.01
N GLU A 104 -6.62 -0.01 -27.83
CA GLU A 104 -5.87 0.65 -28.91
C GLU A 104 -5.46 -0.35 -30.00
N MET A 105 -4.96 -1.53 -29.63
CA MET A 105 -4.63 -2.58 -30.60
C MET A 105 -5.86 -3.04 -31.37
N ALA A 106 -6.99 -3.23 -30.69
CA ALA A 106 -8.26 -3.61 -31.33
C ALA A 106 -8.74 -2.52 -32.30
N LYS A 107 -8.72 -1.25 -31.88
CA LYS A 107 -9.09 -0.11 -32.72
C LYS A 107 -8.20 -0.02 -33.97
N ASN A 108 -6.88 -0.07 -33.79
CA ASN A 108 -5.92 0.03 -34.90
C ASN A 108 -6.15 -1.08 -35.93
N LYS A 109 -6.45 -2.31 -35.47
CA LYS A 109 -6.77 -3.42 -36.37
C LYS A 109 -8.10 -3.21 -37.10
N GLN A 110 -9.14 -2.75 -36.41
CA GLN A 110 -10.41 -2.43 -37.07
C GLN A 110 -10.24 -1.33 -38.12
N GLU A 111 -9.47 -0.28 -37.82
CA GLU A 111 -9.17 0.80 -38.77
C GLU A 111 -8.32 0.30 -39.96
N GLU A 112 -7.38 -0.60 -39.74
CA GLU A 112 -6.56 -1.19 -40.80
C GLU A 112 -7.42 -2.04 -41.76
N TYR A 113 -8.27 -2.92 -41.23
CA TYR A 113 -9.09 -3.83 -42.02
C TYR A 113 -10.38 -3.21 -42.58
N SER A 114 -10.76 -2.02 -42.13
CA SER A 114 -11.86 -1.26 -42.74
C SER A 114 -11.45 -0.49 -44.00
N LYS A 115 -10.15 -0.43 -44.31
CA LYS A 115 -9.63 0.19 -45.55
C LYS A 115 -10.05 -0.62 -46.76
N ALA A 116 -10.20 0.06 -47.90
CA ALA A 116 -10.47 -0.60 -49.16
C ALA A 116 -9.34 -1.60 -49.52
N PRO A 117 -9.68 -2.76 -50.11
CA PRO A 117 -8.67 -3.72 -50.53
C PRO A 117 -7.67 -3.10 -51.51
N THR A 118 -6.39 -3.35 -51.28
CA THR A 118 -5.34 -2.97 -52.21
C THR A 118 -5.41 -3.83 -53.48
N PRO A 119 -4.92 -3.32 -54.63
CA PRO A 119 -4.88 -4.11 -55.87
C PRO A 119 -4.07 -5.41 -55.77
N GLU A 120 -3.17 -5.53 -54.79
CA GLU A 120 -2.45 -6.78 -54.51
C GLU A 120 -3.31 -7.78 -53.75
N GLU A 121 -4.08 -7.34 -52.76
CA GLU A 121 -5.02 -8.19 -52.01
C GLU A 121 -6.14 -8.73 -52.92
N MET A 122 -6.51 -7.98 -53.95
CA MET A 122 -7.47 -8.42 -54.98
C MET A 122 -6.95 -9.56 -55.86
N LYS A 123 -5.64 -9.81 -55.93
CA LYS A 123 -5.06 -10.89 -56.75
C LYS A 123 -5.17 -12.27 -56.09
N GLY A 124 -5.67 -12.34 -54.85
CA GLY A 124 -5.80 -13.58 -54.08
C GLY A 124 -4.47 -14.09 -53.50
N PRO A 125 -4.51 -15.12 -52.63
CA PRO A 125 -3.32 -15.65 -51.99
C PRO A 125 -2.36 -16.25 -53.02
N LYS A 126 -1.06 -15.90 -52.94
CA LYS A 126 0.00 -16.56 -53.71
C LYS A 126 0.10 -18.02 -53.23
N LYS A 127 -0.13 -18.96 -54.13
CA LYS A 127 0.09 -20.40 -53.92
C LYS A 127 1.56 -20.72 -53.71
#